data_AF-A0A3B3HBZ9-F1
#
_entry.id   AF-A0A3B3HBZ9-F1
#
_cell.length_a   1.000
_cell.length_b   1.000
_cell.length_c   1.000
_cell.angle_alpha   90.00
_cell.angle_beta   90.00
_cell.angle_gamma   90.00
#
_symmetry.space_group_name_H-M   'P 1'
#
loop_
_entity.id
_entity.type
_entity.pdbx_description
1 polymer ?
#
loop_
_entity_poly.entity_id
_entity_poly.type
_entity_poly.pdbx_seq_one_letter_code
_entity_poly.pdbx_strand_id
1 'polypeptide(L)'
;MTQGRGEVTVAIKTLKPGDSEKQRHYFLSEASIMGQFSHPNFIQLEGVVTNLKHALIVKEYMENGALLQNIPPASEGILGWQKPMQV
;
A
#
# COMPACT_ATOMS: atom_id res chain seq x y z
N MET A 1 6.33 26.87 6.89
CA MET A 1 5.48 26.81 5.68
C MET A 1 5.88 25.54 4.94
N THR A 2 5.01 24.53 4.92
CA THR A 2 5.28 23.30 4.14
C THR A 2 5.18 23.68 2.67
N GLN A 3 6.31 23.65 1.98
CA GLN A 3 6.36 23.77 0.52
C GLN A 3 5.45 22.65 -0.03
N GLY A 4 4.38 23.02 -0.73
CA GLY A 4 3.50 22.03 -1.35
C GLY A 4 4.36 21.13 -2.23
N ARG A 5 4.39 19.83 -1.95
CA ARG A 5 4.88 18.85 -2.93
C ARG A 5 4.05 19.09 -4.20
N GLY A 6 4.69 19.07 -5.36
CA GLY A 6 3.98 19.20 -6.65
C GLY A 6 2.94 18.10 -6.83
N GLU A 7 2.38 17.97 -8.03
CA GLU A 7 1.51 16.84 -8.34
C GLU A 7 2.28 15.52 -8.16
N VAL A 8 1.76 14.63 -7.31
CA VAL A 8 2.33 13.30 -7.03
C VAL A 8 1.29 12.24 -7.35
N THR A 9 1.68 11.23 -8.13
CA THR A 9 0.85 10.06 -8.40
C THR A 9 0.74 9.19 -7.16
N VAL A 10 -0.49 8.83 -6.79
CA VAL A 10 -0.79 8.06 -5.57
C VAL A 10 -1.67 6.86 -5.86
N ALA A 11 -1.55 5.83 -5.04
CA ALA A 11 -2.50 4.73 -4.99
C ALA A 11 -3.57 5.03 -3.93
N ILE A 12 -4.85 4.86 -4.30
CA ILE A 12 -5.98 5.07 -3.40
C ILE A 12 -6.63 3.73 -3.12
N LYS A 13 -6.68 3.37 -1.83
CA LYS A 13 -7.50 2.26 -1.34
C LYS A 13 -8.79 2.83 -0.76
N THR A 14 -9.93 2.25 -1.12
CA THR A 14 -11.26 2.70 -0.69
C THR A 14 -11.97 1.60 0.06
N LEU A 15 -12.57 1.92 1.20
CA LEU A 15 -13.50 1.03 1.88
C LEU A 15 -14.81 0.93 1.08
N LYS A 16 -15.29 -0.28 0.82
CA LYS A 16 -16.45 -0.48 -0.06
C LYS A 16 -17.75 -0.14 0.66
N PRO A 17 -18.78 0.36 -0.06
CA PRO A 17 -20.12 0.45 0.50
C PRO A 17 -20.59 -0.93 0.98
N GLY A 18 -21.13 -0.98 2.20
CA GLY A 18 -21.60 -2.23 2.82
C GLY A 18 -20.55 -2.99 3.63
N ASP A 19 -19.29 -2.53 3.69
CA ASP A 19 -18.31 -3.08 4.63
C ASP A 19 -18.75 -2.86 6.08
N SER A 20 -18.60 -3.90 6.90
CA SER A 20 -18.92 -3.87 8.33
C SER A 20 -17.99 -2.95 9.12
N GLU A 21 -18.40 -2.56 10.34
CA GLU A 21 -17.53 -1.80 11.25
C GLU A 21 -16.20 -2.52 11.54
N LYS A 22 -16.22 -3.87 11.59
CA LYS A 22 -15.01 -4.67 11.76
C LYS A 22 -14.05 -4.50 10.58
N GLN A 23 -14.56 -4.51 9.34
CA GLN A 23 -13.75 -4.27 8.15
C GLN A 23 -13.24 -2.82 8.10
N ARG A 24 -14.06 -1.84 8.52
CA ARG A 24 -13.61 -0.45 8.71
C ARG A 24 -12.46 -0.36 9.71
N HIS A 25 -12.54 -1.08 10.82
CA HIS A 25 -11.47 -1.11 11.81
C HIS A 25 -10.17 -1.70 11.23
N TYR A 26 -10.24 -2.82 10.51
CA TYR A 26 -9.06 -3.39 9.85
C TYR A 26 -8.45 -2.45 8.80
N PHE A 27 -9.30 -1.79 8.02
CA PHE A 27 -8.88 -0.81 7.04
C PHE A 27 -8.11 0.36 7.69
N LEU A 28 -8.61 0.91 8.79
CA LEU A 28 -7.91 1.99 9.51
C LEU A 28 -6.67 1.49 10.25
N SER A 29 -6.67 0.25 10.73
CA SER A 29 -5.50 -0.37 11.37
C SER A 29 -4.33 -0.52 10.40
N GLU A 30 -4.59 -0.90 9.14
CA GLU A 30 -3.56 -0.92 8.08
C GLU A 30 -2.87 0.44 7.94
N ALA A 31 -3.64 1.53 7.87
CA ALA A 31 -3.07 2.87 7.81
C ALA A 31 -2.28 3.25 9.07
N SER A 32 -2.79 2.88 10.25
CA SER A 32 -2.09 3.11 11.52
C SER A 32 -0.74 2.39 11.57
N ILE A 33 -0.65 1.17 11.04
CA ILE A 33 0.61 0.42 10.95
C ILE A 33 1.54 1.07 9.93
N MET A 34 1.07 1.40 8.73
CA MET A 34 1.89 2.04 7.70
C MET A 34 2.48 3.38 8.17
N GLY A 35 1.68 4.19 8.87
CA GLY A 35 2.11 5.50 9.39
C GLY A 35 3.21 5.46 10.45
N GLN A 36 3.54 4.29 10.98
CA GLN A 36 4.64 4.11 11.94
C GLN A 36 6.01 3.99 11.24
N PHE A 37 6.04 3.80 9.91
CA PHE A 37 7.28 3.58 9.16
C PHE A 37 7.53 4.71 8.15
N SER A 38 8.80 5.10 8.02
CA SER A 38 9.28 6.02 7.00
C SER A 38 10.66 5.55 6.54
N HIS A 39 10.69 4.66 5.55
CA HIS A 39 11.90 4.02 5.06
C HIS A 39 11.76 3.70 3.56
N PRO A 40 12.82 3.80 2.74
CA PRO A 40 12.76 3.63 1.28
C PRO A 40 12.26 2.26 0.77
N ASN A 41 12.19 1.25 1.65
CA ASN A 41 11.72 -0.10 1.31
C ASN A 41 10.32 -0.40 1.87
N PHE A 42 9.67 0.58 2.50
CA PHE A 42 8.31 0.47 3.02
C PHE A 42 7.42 1.43 2.26
N ILE A 43 6.22 0.94 1.92
CA ILE A 43 5.25 1.75 1.19
C ILE A 43 4.84 2.96 2.06
N GLN A 44 5.14 4.16 1.57
CA GLN A 44 4.84 5.40 2.25
C GLN A 44 3.34 5.69 2.27
N LEU A 45 2.82 5.97 3.48
CA LEU A 45 1.50 6.54 3.68
C LEU A 45 1.56 8.06 3.44
N GLU A 46 0.80 8.55 2.47
CA GLU A 46 0.65 9.98 2.21
C GLU A 46 -0.48 10.58 3.07
N GLY A 47 -1.53 9.80 3.36
CA GLY A 47 -2.58 10.24 4.26
C GLY A 47 -3.81 9.34 4.30
N VAL A 48 -4.81 9.75 5.10
CA VAL A 48 -6.10 9.06 5.24
C VAL A 48 -7.26 10.03 5.16
N VAL A 49 -8.39 9.54 4.66
CA VAL A 49 -9.70 10.21 4.78
C VAL A 49 -10.59 9.32 5.62
N THR A 50 -11.13 9.84 6.73
CA THR A 50 -11.85 9.04 7.74
C THR A 50 -13.28 9.50 8.00
N ASN A 51 -13.86 10.24 7.05
CA ASN A 51 -15.23 10.74 7.21
C ASN A 51 -16.24 9.58 7.27
N LEU A 52 -17.44 9.85 7.78
CA LEU A 52 -18.43 8.79 8.09
C LEU A 52 -18.79 7.96 6.85
N LYS A 53 -18.88 8.61 5.68
CA LYS A 53 -19.32 8.00 4.42
C LYS A 53 -18.17 7.40 3.58
N HIS A 54 -16.94 7.89 3.71
CA HIS A 54 -15.81 7.42 2.92
C HIS A 54 -14.58 7.22 3.79
N ALA A 55 -14.00 6.02 3.70
CA ALA A 55 -12.68 5.75 4.25
C ALA A 55 -11.71 5.50 3.10
N LEU A 56 -10.66 6.31 3.02
CA LEU A 56 -9.60 6.24 2.00
C LEU A 56 -8.23 6.13 2.67
N ILE A 57 -7.35 5.32 2.08
CA ILE A 57 -5.91 5.30 2.38
C ILE A 57 -5.20 5.78 1.13
N VAL A 58 -4.43 6.85 1.26
CA VAL A 58 -3.60 7.43 0.19
C VAL A 58 -2.17 7.02 0.47
N LYS A 59 -1.56 6.31 -0.47
CA LYS A 59 -0.20 5.79 -0.37
C LYS A 59 0.56 6.06 -1.66
N GLU A 60 1.88 5.91 -1.61
CA GLU A 60 2.69 6.01 -2.82
C GLU A 60 2.22 5.01 -3.90
N TYR A 61 2.35 5.42 -5.15
CA TYR A 61 2.02 4.58 -6.29
C TYR A 61 3.22 3.72 -6.68
N MET A 62 3.03 2.40 -6.67
CA MET A 62 4.03 1.45 -7.14
C MET A 62 3.78 1.14 -8.61
N GLU A 63 4.56 1.75 -9.51
CA GLU A 63 4.36 1.63 -10.97
C GLU A 63 4.38 0.19 -11.48
N ASN A 64 5.26 -0.64 -10.91
CA ASN A 64 5.35 -2.06 -11.27
C ASN A 64 4.35 -2.95 -10.51
N GLY A 65 3.54 -2.41 -9.60
CA GLY A 65 2.54 -3.19 -8.87
C GLY A 65 3.14 -4.30 -8.00
N ALA A 66 2.45 -5.45 -7.94
CA ALA A 66 2.81 -6.54 -7.03
C ALA A 66 4.01 -7.34 -7.58
N LEU A 67 5.01 -7.56 -6.73
CA LEU A 67 6.23 -8.27 -7.11
C LEU A 67 5.96 -9.66 -7.70
N LEU A 68 5.02 -10.42 -7.12
CA LEU A 68 4.67 -11.76 -7.59
C LEU A 68 4.22 -11.80 -9.06
N GLN A 69 3.62 -10.71 -9.58
CA GLN A 69 3.17 -10.64 -10.96
C GLN A 69 4.30 -10.36 -11.95
N ASN A 70 5.45 -9.89 -11.47
CA ASN A 70 6.59 -9.49 -12.29
C ASN A 70 7.82 -10.40 -12.12
N ILE A 71 7.73 -11.41 -11.25
CA ILE A 71 8.75 -12.45 -11.14
C ILE A 71 8.37 -13.59 -12.08
N PRO A 72 9.27 -14.02 -12.99
CA PRO A 72 9.04 -15.21 -13.81
C PRO A 72 8.72 -16.43 -12.94
N PRO A 73 7.85 -17.34 -13.41
CA PRO A 73 7.62 -18.59 -12.70
C PRO A 73 8.95 -19.30 -12.44
N ALA A 74 9.11 -19.87 -11.24
CA ALA A 74 10.37 -20.49 -10.80
C ALA A 74 10.91 -21.61 -11.73
N SER A 75 10.11 -22.06 -12.71
CA SER A 75 10.50 -22.97 -13.77
C SER A 75 11.39 -22.36 -14.85
N GLU A 76 11.34 -21.04 -15.05
CA GLU A 76 12.24 -20.31 -15.94
C GLU A 76 13.35 -19.70 -15.08
N GLY A 77 14.43 -20.45 -14.91
CA GLY A 77 15.59 -20.05 -14.13
C GLY A 77 16.24 -18.80 -14.73
N ILE A 78 15.86 -17.61 -14.25
CA ILE A 78 16.45 -16.36 -14.73
C ILE A 78 17.29 -15.67 -13.67
N LEU A 79 17.14 -15.97 -12.39
CA LEU A 79 18.04 -15.40 -11.39
C LEU A 79 18.34 -16.45 -10.32
N GLY A 80 19.62 -16.65 -10.01
CA GLY A 80 20.14 -17.60 -9.02
C GLY A 80 19.71 -17.34 -7.56
N TRP A 81 18.51 -16.83 -7.33
CA TRP A 81 17.90 -16.72 -6.03
C TRP A 81 17.50 -18.11 -5.55
N GLN A 82 18.11 -18.57 -4.45
CA GLN A 82 17.45 -19.58 -3.62
C GLN A 82 16.13 -18.98 -3.14
N LYS A 83 15.06 -19.78 -3.26
CA LYS A 83 13.64 -19.45 -3.00
C LYS A 83 13.43 -18.16 -2.17
N PRO A 84 12.64 -17.18 -2.64
CA PRO A 84 12.32 -16.02 -1.84
C PRO A 84 11.80 -16.47 -0.47
N MET A 85 12.42 -15.95 0.60
CA MET A 85 11.96 -16.17 1.97
C MET A 85 10.49 -15.80 2.04
N GLN A 86 9.65 -16.80 2.30
CA GLN A 86 8.31 -16.56 2.77
C GLN A 86 8.45 -15.98 4.17
N VAL A 87 7.99 -14.74 4.36
CA VAL A 87 7.70 -14.18 5.68
C VAL A 87 6.36 -14.76 6.13
#